data_AF-A0A427AZC9-F1
#
_entry.id   AF-A0A427AZC9-F1
#
_cell.length_a   1.000
_cell.length_b   1.000
_cell.length_c   1.000
_cell.angle_alpha   90.00
_cell.angle_beta   90.00
_cell.angle_gamma   90.00
#
_symmetry.space_group_name_H-M   'P 1'
#
loop_
_entity.id
_entity.type
_entity.pdbx_description
1 polymer ?
#
loop_
_entity_poly.entity_id
_entity_poly.type
_entity_poly.pdbx_seq_one_letter_code
_entity_poly.pdbx_strand_id
1 'polypeptide(L)'
;MQVLALSGSYHGDTLGAMEAQSPSSYTSFIQQPWYQILAMYSGRGLFLDPPECFISNEIWNLSLPDCLQSNHLKPEDTRFSSCAELFCPSRDTSAVAENYANYISKQLSDFAASSHSILVGALIIEPGKCSLSFVLRDFVSSENLVRR
;
A
#
# COMPACT_ATOMS: atom_id res chain seq x y z
N MET A 1 1.96 -17.62 5.09
CA MET A 1 2.17 -16.20 5.43
C MET A 1 2.40 -15.46 4.13
N GLN A 2 1.88 -14.24 4.01
CA GLN A 2 2.02 -13.38 2.83
C GLN A 2 2.50 -12.00 3.25
N VAL A 3 3.01 -11.25 2.29
CA VAL A 3 3.40 -9.85 2.50
C VAL A 3 2.27 -8.91 2.11
N LEU A 4 2.13 -7.82 2.85
CA LEU A 4 1.40 -6.63 2.43
C LEU A 4 2.40 -5.69 1.76
N ALA A 5 2.13 -5.31 0.52
CA ALA A 5 2.97 -4.40 -0.25
C ALA A 5 2.11 -3.44 -1.08
N LEU A 6 2.77 -2.48 -1.73
CA LEU A 6 2.10 -1.53 -2.63
C LEU A 6 2.27 -1.98 -4.06
N SER A 7 1.20 -1.91 -4.84
CA SER A 7 1.29 -2.20 -6.27
C SER A 7 2.28 -1.23 -6.93
N GLY A 8 3.19 -1.77 -7.75
CA GLY A 8 4.25 -0.99 -8.38
C GLY A 8 5.46 -0.66 -7.49
N SER A 9 5.56 -1.21 -6.26
CA SER A 9 6.81 -1.20 -5.51
C SER A 9 7.83 -2.18 -6.11
N TYR A 10 9.12 -1.88 -5.93
CA TYR A 10 10.21 -2.72 -6.43
C TYR A 10 11.21 -3.03 -5.30
N HIS A 11 11.59 -4.31 -5.18
CA HIS A 11 12.43 -4.80 -4.09
C HIS A 11 13.61 -5.67 -4.56
N GLY A 12 13.81 -5.82 -5.87
CA GLY A 12 14.89 -6.60 -6.48
C GLY A 12 14.41 -7.74 -7.37
N ASP A 13 15.34 -8.32 -8.15
CA ASP A 13 15.04 -9.32 -9.20
C ASP A 13 15.25 -10.77 -8.76
N THR A 14 15.69 -11.00 -7.53
CA THR A 14 15.77 -12.36 -6.98
C THR A 14 14.37 -12.89 -6.69
N LEU A 15 14.14 -14.21 -6.81
CA LEU A 15 12.80 -14.80 -6.68
C LEU A 15 12.08 -14.39 -5.38
N GLY A 16 12.79 -14.42 -4.24
CA GLY A 16 12.21 -14.02 -2.95
C GLY A 16 11.85 -12.53 -2.87
N ALA A 17 12.59 -11.66 -3.57
CA ALA A 17 12.25 -10.24 -3.67
C ALA A 17 11.04 -10.03 -4.60
N MET A 18 10.96 -10.76 -5.72
CA MET A 18 9.85 -10.70 -6.65
C MET A 18 8.52 -11.16 -6.03
N GLU A 19 8.53 -12.09 -5.06
CA GLU A 19 7.31 -12.49 -4.33
C GLU A 19 6.64 -11.32 -3.57
N ALA A 20 7.41 -10.26 -3.27
CA ALA A 20 6.91 -9.01 -2.71
C ALA A 20 6.53 -7.96 -3.76
N GLN A 21 6.50 -8.31 -5.04
CA GLN A 21 6.09 -7.44 -6.14
C GLN A 21 4.75 -7.86 -6.71
N SER A 22 3.90 -6.86 -6.98
CA SER A 22 2.61 -7.10 -7.63
C SER A 22 2.81 -7.64 -9.06
N PRO A 23 1.85 -8.45 -9.57
CA PRO A 23 1.96 -9.01 -10.91
C PRO A 23 2.05 -7.93 -11.98
N SER A 24 3.03 -8.05 -12.89
CA SER A 24 3.19 -7.17 -14.04
C SER A 24 3.79 -7.92 -15.25
N SER A 25 3.99 -7.22 -16.37
CA SER A 25 4.73 -7.77 -17.52
C SER A 25 6.15 -8.24 -17.15
N TYR A 26 6.76 -7.62 -16.14
CA TYR A 26 8.11 -7.92 -15.65
C TYR A 26 8.17 -9.11 -14.68
N THR A 27 7.03 -9.58 -14.17
CA THR A 27 6.96 -10.78 -13.31
C THR A 27 6.27 -11.94 -14.03
N SER A 28 6.22 -11.92 -15.36
CA SER A 28 5.55 -12.94 -16.16
C SER A 28 6.33 -14.26 -16.20
N PHE A 29 5.68 -15.34 -16.65
CA PHE A 29 6.32 -16.65 -16.83
C PHE A 29 7.64 -16.59 -17.60
N ILE A 30 7.72 -15.74 -18.62
CA ILE A 30 8.92 -15.60 -19.47
C ILE A 30 10.10 -15.04 -18.66
N GLN A 31 9.83 -14.10 -17.75
CA GLN A 31 10.85 -13.44 -16.94
C GLN A 31 11.27 -14.32 -15.76
N GLN A 32 10.30 -14.93 -15.06
CA GLN A 32 10.56 -15.79 -13.91
C GLN A 32 9.48 -16.88 -13.76
N PRO A 33 9.68 -18.07 -14.36
CA PRO A 33 8.68 -19.16 -14.35
C PRO A 33 8.22 -19.54 -12.94
N TRP A 34 9.16 -19.56 -11.99
CA TRP A 34 8.89 -19.94 -10.60
C TRP A 34 7.98 -18.97 -9.88
N TYR A 35 8.04 -17.68 -10.19
CA TYR A 35 7.16 -16.68 -9.57
C TYR A 35 5.69 -16.99 -9.88
N GLN A 36 5.36 -17.32 -11.13
CA GLN A 36 3.97 -17.62 -11.52
C GLN A 36 3.50 -18.97 -10.98
N ILE A 37 4.37 -19.99 -10.99
CA ILE A 37 4.07 -21.32 -10.45
C ILE A 37 3.82 -21.21 -8.95
N LEU A 38 4.74 -20.61 -8.19
CA LEU A 38 4.63 -20.46 -6.74
C LEU A 38 3.43 -19.60 -6.34
N ALA A 39 3.17 -18.50 -7.06
CA ALA A 39 1.99 -17.66 -6.85
C ALA A 39 0.67 -18.42 -6.99
N MET A 40 0.60 -19.44 -7.87
CA MET A 40 -0.59 -20.27 -8.05
C MET A 40 -0.81 -21.22 -6.87
N TYR A 41 0.26 -21.73 -6.26
CA TYR A 41 0.18 -22.71 -5.16
C TYR A 41 0.07 -22.08 -3.77
N SER A 42 0.79 -20.98 -3.51
CA SER A 42 0.92 -20.35 -2.18
C SER A 42 0.09 -19.07 -2.04
N GLY A 43 -0.56 -18.64 -3.12
CA GLY A 43 -1.16 -17.32 -3.23
C GLY A 43 -0.11 -16.21 -3.37
N ARG A 44 -0.55 -15.05 -3.84
CA ARG A 44 0.28 -13.85 -3.97
C ARG A 44 0.17 -12.98 -2.72
N GLY A 45 1.15 -12.11 -2.46
CA GLY A 45 1.00 -11.05 -1.46
C GLY A 45 -0.29 -10.24 -1.63
N LEU A 46 -0.68 -9.54 -0.57
CA LEU A 46 -1.74 -8.53 -0.63
C LEU A 46 -1.12 -7.23 -1.15
N PHE A 47 -1.54 -6.80 -2.33
CA PHE A 47 -1.01 -5.58 -2.97
C PHE A 47 -2.08 -4.51 -3.02
N LEU A 48 -1.82 -3.37 -2.37
CA LEU A 48 -2.72 -2.22 -2.36
C LEU A 48 -2.26 -1.17 -3.36
N ASP A 49 -3.20 -0.52 -4.04
CA ASP A 49 -2.87 0.60 -4.91
C ASP A 49 -2.54 1.84 -4.04
N PRO A 50 -1.34 2.42 -4.17
CA PRO A 50 -0.93 3.57 -3.38
C PRO A 50 -1.56 4.87 -3.91
N PRO A 51 -1.92 5.83 -3.03
CA PRO A 51 -1.97 7.24 -3.40
C PRO A 51 -0.65 7.73 -4.01
N GLU A 52 -0.74 8.55 -5.06
CA GLU A 52 0.44 9.11 -5.74
C GLU A 52 0.47 10.63 -5.57
N CYS A 53 1.66 11.19 -5.34
CA CYS A 53 1.84 12.62 -5.37
C CYS A 53 2.68 13.04 -6.57
N PHE A 54 2.27 14.13 -7.21
CA PHE A 54 2.94 14.70 -8.36
C PHE A 54 2.78 16.22 -8.36
N ILE A 55 3.66 16.91 -9.08
CA ILE A 55 3.56 18.35 -9.30
C ILE A 55 2.92 18.59 -10.65
N SER A 56 1.93 19.47 -10.70
CA SER A 56 1.35 19.97 -11.94
C SER A 56 0.94 21.41 -11.75
N ASN A 57 1.32 22.29 -12.69
CA ASN A 57 1.08 23.73 -12.62
C ASN A 57 1.54 24.34 -11.28
N GLU A 58 2.76 24.00 -10.86
CA GLU A 58 3.39 24.48 -9.61
C GLU A 58 2.65 24.09 -8.31
N ILE A 59 1.63 23.24 -8.41
CA ILE A 59 0.85 22.75 -7.28
C ILE A 59 1.16 21.27 -7.06
N TRP A 60 1.35 20.89 -5.80
CA TRP A 60 1.50 19.49 -5.40
C TRP A 60 0.11 18.86 -5.32
N ASN A 61 -0.13 17.80 -6.08
CA ASN A 61 -1.43 17.13 -6.16
C ASN A 61 -1.29 15.70 -5.63
N LEU A 62 -2.31 15.25 -4.91
CA LEU A 62 -2.46 13.86 -4.46
C LEU A 62 -3.53 13.18 -5.31
N SER A 63 -3.11 12.23 -6.14
CA SER A 63 -4.00 11.29 -6.82
C SER A 63 -4.39 10.18 -5.86
N LEU A 64 -5.69 9.92 -5.74
CA LEU A 64 -6.23 8.81 -4.96
C LEU A 64 -6.73 7.72 -5.91
N PRO A 65 -6.39 6.44 -5.67
CA PRO A 65 -7.01 5.32 -6.36
C PRO A 65 -8.54 5.38 -6.26
N ASP A 66 -9.24 4.86 -7.26
CA ASP A 66 -10.71 4.91 -7.31
C ASP A 66 -11.37 4.30 -6.06
N CYS A 67 -10.76 3.26 -5.48
CA CYS A 67 -11.22 2.61 -4.26
C CYS A 67 -11.10 3.48 -2.99
N LEU A 68 -10.33 4.58 -3.07
CA LEU A 68 -10.11 5.56 -2.01
C LEU A 68 -10.84 6.88 -2.27
N GLN A 69 -11.39 7.10 -3.46
CA GLN A 69 -12.15 8.29 -3.76
C GLN A 69 -13.46 8.27 -2.95
N SER A 70 -13.60 9.25 -2.05
CA SER A 70 -14.79 9.47 -1.25
C SER A 70 -15.45 10.77 -1.69
N ASN A 71 -16.78 10.77 -1.81
CA ASN A 71 -17.57 11.96 -2.14
C ASN A 71 -17.41 13.09 -1.09
N HIS A 72 -16.83 12.80 0.07
CA HIS A 72 -16.61 13.74 1.15
C HIS A 72 -15.27 14.49 1.06
N LEU A 73 -14.34 14.05 0.21
CA LEU A 73 -13.05 14.73 0.04
C LEU A 73 -13.21 15.94 -0.86
N LYS A 74 -12.67 17.07 -0.40
CA LYS A 74 -12.70 18.32 -1.14
C LYS A 74 -11.40 18.51 -1.92
N PRO A 75 -11.39 19.35 -2.98
CA PRO A 75 -10.17 19.61 -3.74
C PRO A 75 -9.01 20.16 -2.90
N GLU A 76 -9.29 20.91 -1.83
CA GLU A 76 -8.28 21.40 -0.90
C GLU A 76 -7.60 20.30 -0.08
N ASP A 77 -8.22 19.13 0.07
CA ASP A 77 -7.66 18.01 0.83
C ASP A 77 -6.54 17.28 0.04
N THR A 78 -6.49 17.47 -1.28
CA THR A 78 -5.57 16.78 -2.20
C THR A 78 -4.62 17.72 -2.94
N ARG A 79 -4.63 19.02 -2.63
CA ARG A 79 -3.78 20.03 -3.27
C ARG A 79 -2.98 20.78 -2.21
N PHE A 80 -1.67 20.87 -2.43
CA PHE A 80 -0.74 21.50 -1.50
C PHE A 80 0.10 22.56 -2.20
N SER A 81 0.39 23.62 -1.47
CA SER A 81 1.22 24.74 -1.92
C SER A 81 2.71 24.41 -1.93
N SER A 82 3.13 23.38 -1.18
CA SER A 82 4.54 23.00 -1.08
C SER A 82 4.74 21.53 -0.70
N CYS A 83 5.94 21.03 -0.93
CA CYS A 83 6.39 19.73 -0.45
C CYS A 83 6.32 19.63 1.09
N ALA A 84 6.70 20.72 1.79
CA ALA A 84 6.67 20.75 3.25
C ALA A 84 5.25 20.58 3.81
N GLU A 85 4.25 21.15 3.14
CA GLU A 85 2.85 20.97 3.50
C GLU A 85 2.38 19.53 3.29
N LEU A 86 2.76 18.91 2.16
CA LEU A 86 2.47 17.50 1.86
C LEU A 86 3.04 16.55 2.92
N PHE A 87 4.24 16.82 3.45
CA PHE A 87 4.89 16.01 4.48
C PHE A 87 4.66 16.54 5.91
N CYS A 88 3.73 17.47 6.09
CA CYS A 88 3.46 18.04 7.41
C CYS A 88 2.76 17.01 8.32
N PRO A 89 3.25 16.79 9.56
CA PRO A 89 2.61 15.87 10.51
C PRO A 89 1.16 16.23 10.88
N SER A 90 0.74 17.49 10.69
CA SER A 90 -0.65 17.90 10.92
C SER A 90 -1.65 17.18 10.00
N ARG A 91 -1.19 16.55 8.92
CA ARG A 91 -2.04 15.77 8.04
C ARG A 91 -2.55 14.48 8.67
N ASP A 92 -1.92 13.99 9.75
CA ASP A 92 -2.35 12.76 10.43
C ASP A 92 -3.80 12.87 10.96
N THR A 93 -4.29 14.09 11.16
CA THR A 93 -5.67 14.37 11.60
C THR A 93 -6.60 14.82 10.46
N SER A 94 -6.19 14.68 9.21
CA SER A 94 -6.98 15.09 8.03
C SER A 94 -8.04 14.04 7.66
N ALA A 95 -9.08 14.46 6.94
CA ALA A 95 -10.08 13.56 6.38
C ALA A 95 -9.47 12.50 5.43
N VAL A 96 -8.39 12.86 4.74
CA VAL A 96 -7.65 11.94 3.86
C VAL A 96 -6.97 10.84 4.68
N ALA A 97 -6.38 11.18 5.84
CA ALA A 97 -5.76 10.20 6.72
C ALA A 97 -6.79 9.21 7.28
N GLU A 98 -7.95 9.72 7.74
CA GLU A 98 -9.04 8.87 8.22
C GLU A 98 -9.57 7.94 7.12
N ASN A 99 -9.83 8.47 5.92
CA ASN A 99 -10.30 7.67 4.79
C ASN A 99 -9.30 6.58 4.41
N TYR A 100 -8.00 6.90 4.42
CA TYR A 100 -6.95 5.95 4.11
C TYR A 100 -6.82 4.84 5.17
N ALA A 101 -6.93 5.20 6.46
CA ALA A 101 -6.95 4.24 7.55
C ALA A 101 -8.15 3.28 7.48
N ASN A 102 -9.33 3.81 7.16
CA ASN A 102 -10.55 3.01 6.95
C ASN A 102 -10.40 2.06 5.76
N TYR A 103 -9.83 2.53 4.65
CA TYR A 103 -9.55 1.70 3.48
C TYR A 103 -8.61 0.53 3.82
N ILE A 104 -7.49 0.78 4.49
CA ILE A 104 -6.54 -0.28 4.86
C ILE A 104 -7.19 -1.28 5.81
N SER A 105 -7.93 -0.79 6.81
CA SER A 105 -8.66 -1.65 7.75
C SER A 105 -9.66 -2.55 7.02
N LYS A 106 -10.37 -2.01 6.03
CA LYS A 106 -11.27 -2.77 5.17
C LYS A 106 -10.52 -3.81 4.34
N GLN A 107 -9.42 -3.45 3.67
CA GLN A 107 -8.62 -4.40 2.87
C GLN A 107 -8.09 -5.56 3.71
N LEU A 108 -7.58 -5.27 4.92
CA LEU A 108 -7.11 -6.30 5.84
C LEU A 108 -8.24 -7.20 6.34
N SER A 109 -9.42 -6.63 6.61
CA SER A 109 -10.60 -7.39 7.04
C SER A 109 -11.13 -8.31 5.93
N ASP A 110 -11.25 -7.78 4.72
CA ASP A 110 -11.69 -8.52 3.52
C ASP A 110 -10.70 -9.65 3.19
N PHE A 111 -9.40 -9.38 3.32
CA PHE A 111 -8.35 -10.39 3.15
C PHE A 111 -8.44 -11.50 4.21
N ALA A 112 -8.61 -11.14 5.48
CA ALA A 112 -8.76 -12.11 6.57
C ALA A 112 -10.03 -12.98 6.41
N ALA A 113 -11.12 -12.41 5.91
CA ALA A 113 -12.37 -13.13 5.66
C ALA A 113 -12.28 -14.09 4.46
N SER A 114 -11.55 -13.71 3.42
CA SER A 114 -11.38 -14.53 2.20
C SER A 114 -10.31 -15.62 2.37
N SER A 115 -9.29 -15.38 3.18
CA SER A 115 -8.12 -16.25 3.32
C SER A 115 -8.19 -17.09 4.60
N HIS A 116 -8.89 -18.23 4.54
CA HIS A 116 -9.18 -19.09 5.70
C HIS A 116 -7.96 -19.64 6.47
N SER A 117 -6.72 -19.45 5.97
CA SER A 117 -5.49 -19.89 6.65
C SER A 117 -4.24 -19.05 6.33
N ILE A 118 -4.37 -17.96 5.56
CA ILE A 118 -3.23 -17.16 5.14
C ILE A 118 -3.21 -15.85 5.92
N LEU A 119 -2.11 -15.63 6.64
CA LEU A 119 -1.87 -14.43 7.43
C LEU A 119 -0.93 -13.48 6.70
N VAL A 120 -1.13 -12.17 6.89
CA VAL A 120 -0.13 -11.14 6.57
C VAL A 120 0.96 -11.21 7.65
N GLY A 121 2.17 -11.55 7.24
CA GLY A 121 3.32 -11.72 8.15
C GLY A 121 4.29 -10.54 8.14
N ALA A 122 4.23 -9.68 7.12
CA ALA A 122 5.11 -8.54 6.99
C ALA A 122 4.48 -7.43 6.13
N LEU A 123 4.85 -6.19 6.42
CA LEU A 123 4.62 -5.02 5.56
C LEU A 123 5.96 -4.65 4.90
N ILE A 124 5.96 -4.51 3.57
CA ILE A 124 7.13 -4.07 2.80
C ILE A 124 6.75 -2.86 1.94
N ILE A 125 7.55 -1.81 2.03
CA ILE A 125 7.29 -0.53 1.38
C ILE A 125 8.58 0.05 0.81
N GLU A 126 8.44 0.89 -0.20
CA GLU A 126 9.52 1.72 -0.73
C GLU A 126 9.35 3.15 -0.15
N PRO A 127 10.14 3.55 0.86
CA PRO A 127 10.00 4.87 1.45
C PRO A 127 10.42 5.95 0.44
N GLY A 128 9.64 7.01 0.32
CA GLY A 128 9.95 8.16 -0.54
C GLY A 128 9.07 8.25 -1.80
N LYS A 129 8.43 7.16 -2.24
CA LYS A 129 7.17 7.30 -2.99
C LYS A 129 6.19 7.92 -2.00
N CYS A 130 5.49 9.01 -2.35
CA CYS A 130 4.64 9.81 -1.45
C CYS A 130 3.42 9.08 -0.85
N SER A 131 3.45 7.75 -0.82
CA SER A 131 2.47 6.89 -0.23
C SER A 131 2.96 6.37 1.12
N LEU A 132 2.13 6.53 2.16
CA LEU A 132 2.31 6.00 3.51
C LEU A 132 3.30 6.73 4.45
N SER A 133 3.05 8.01 4.75
CA SER A 133 3.35 8.48 6.12
C SER A 133 2.23 8.16 7.13
N PHE A 134 1.05 7.73 6.68
CA PHE A 134 -0.14 7.62 7.55
C PHE A 134 -0.30 6.30 8.32
N VAL A 135 0.37 5.22 7.92
CA VAL A 135 -0.02 3.84 8.33
C VAL A 135 0.98 3.17 9.26
N LEU A 136 2.22 3.66 9.27
CA LEU A 136 3.29 3.03 10.04
C LEU A 136 3.09 3.16 11.56
N ARG A 137 2.33 4.16 12.04
CA ARG A 137 2.08 4.31 13.48
C ARG A 137 1.16 3.21 14.04
N ASP A 138 0.09 2.86 13.33
CA ASP A 138 -0.90 1.90 13.86
C ASP A 138 -0.51 0.43 13.66
N PHE A 139 0.25 0.11 12.60
CA PHE A 139 0.79 -1.24 12.42
C PHE A 139 1.82 -1.60 13.50
N VAL A 140 2.55 -0.60 14.02
CA VAL A 140 3.50 -0.78 15.14
C VAL A 140 2.79 -0.71 16.50
N SER A 141 1.71 0.06 16.62
CA SER A 141 1.00 0.22 17.90
C SER A 141 0.03 -0.92 18.25
N SER A 142 -0.28 -1.82 17.30
CA SER A 142 -1.05 -3.03 17.60
C SER A 142 -0.16 -4.15 18.15
N GLU A 143 0.23 -4.02 19.42
CA GLU A 143 0.65 -5.15 20.25
C GLU A 143 -0.48 -6.18 20.34
N ASN A 144 -0.58 -7.08 19.36
CA ASN A 144 -1.31 -8.35 19.48
C ASN A 144 -0.59 -9.50 18.77
N LEU A 145 0.71 -9.37 18.52
CA LEU A 145 1.52 -10.40 17.86
C LEU A 145 2.58 -11.02 18.79
N VAL A 146 2.25 -11.24 20.07
CA VAL A 146 3.02 -12.16 20.95
C VAL A 146 2.07 -12.86 21.91
N ARG A 147 1.29 -13.85 21.43
CA ARG A 147 0.91 -15.06 22.19
C ARG A 147 0.45 -16.16 21.22
N ARG A 148 1.36 -17.05 20.87
CA ARG A 148 1.19 -18.52 20.88
C ARG A 148 2.51 -19.19 20.53
#